data_AF-A0A925LT36-F1
#
_entry.id   AF-A0A925LT36-F1
#
_cell.length_a   1.000
_cell.length_b   1.000
_cell.length_c   1.000
_cell.angle_alpha   90.00
_cell.angle_beta   90.00
_cell.angle_gamma   90.00
#
_symmetry.space_group_name_H-M   'P 1'
#
loop_
_entity.id
_entity.type
_entity.pdbx_description
1 polymer ?
#
loop_
_entity_poly.entity_id
_entity_poly.type
_entity_poly.pdbx_seq_one_letter_code
_entity_poly.pdbx_strand_id
1 'polypeptide(L)'
;MTYAFSFSNDFLIGDDPELQPSLRPTLVLQAILSLSERQRIQLAPDIFGVSPDRLSAEMILDRAVATKTCENLDSPVRVWIDEAGFNTLFVHDRE
;
A
#
# COMPACT_ATOMS: atom_id res chain seq x y z
N MET A 1 -2.42 9.40 16.31
CA MET A 1 -1.55 10.43 15.73
C MET A 1 -1.10 9.87 14.40
N THR A 2 -1.41 10.53 13.30
CA THR A 2 -0.94 10.14 11.97
C THR A 2 0.42 10.78 11.71
N TYR A 3 1.33 10.04 11.11
CA TYR A 3 2.63 10.57 10.76
C TYR A 3 2.70 10.84 9.26
N ALA A 4 2.94 12.11 8.89
CA ALA A 4 3.28 12.48 7.53
C ALA A 4 4.77 12.17 7.29
N PHE A 5 5.06 11.11 6.53
CA PHE A 5 6.43 10.65 6.25
C PHE A 5 6.77 10.71 4.77
N SER A 6 8.05 10.97 4.47
CA SER A 6 8.60 10.61 3.17
C SER A 6 8.96 9.13 3.20
N PHE A 7 8.27 8.31 2.43
CA PHE A 7 8.63 6.90 2.28
C PHE A 7 9.93 6.78 1.47
N SER A 8 10.88 5.99 1.96
CA SER A 8 12.10 5.65 1.22
C SER A 8 11.77 4.69 0.08
N ASN A 9 12.52 4.76 -1.03
CA ASN A 9 12.31 3.85 -2.16
C ASN A 9 12.49 2.37 -1.77
N ASP A 10 13.41 2.08 -0.84
CA ASP A 10 13.62 0.75 -0.29
C ASP A 10 12.39 0.21 0.46
N PHE A 11 11.58 1.07 1.08
CA PHE A 11 10.32 0.67 1.73
C PHE A 11 9.16 0.51 0.74
N LEU A 12 9.18 1.29 -0.35
CA LEU A 12 8.12 1.29 -1.36
C LEU A 12 8.20 0.07 -2.28
N ILE A 13 9.34 -0.11 -2.94
CA ILE A 13 9.54 -1.09 -4.01
C ILE A 13 10.70 -2.04 -3.67
N GLY A 14 11.67 -1.58 -2.87
CA GLY A 14 12.91 -2.30 -2.64
C GLY A 14 13.79 -2.37 -3.88
N ASP A 15 14.85 -3.18 -3.82
CA ASP A 15 15.75 -3.47 -4.93
C ASP A 15 15.35 -4.70 -5.75
N ASP A 16 14.30 -5.43 -5.35
CA ASP A 16 13.91 -6.70 -5.98
C ASP A 16 12.95 -6.48 -7.17
N PRO A 17 13.37 -6.81 -8.41
CA PRO A 17 12.55 -6.61 -9.60
C PRO A 17 11.49 -7.70 -9.81
N GLU A 18 11.55 -8.81 -9.07
CA GLU A 18 10.66 -9.99 -9.20
C GLU A 18 9.74 -10.14 -7.99
N LEU A 19 9.39 -9.01 -7.36
CA LEU A 19 8.65 -8.96 -6.11
C LEU A 19 7.35 -9.76 -6.16
N GLN A 20 7.28 -10.86 -5.41
CA GLN A 20 6.11 -11.72 -5.36
C GLN A 20 5.17 -11.35 -4.20
N PRO A 21 3.85 -11.55 -4.33
CA PRO A 21 2.91 -11.37 -3.23
C PRO A 21 3.28 -12.26 -2.03
N SER A 22 3.06 -11.75 -0.82
CA SER A 22 3.39 -12.40 0.44
C SER A 22 2.29 -12.15 1.47
N LEU A 23 2.09 -13.11 2.38
CA LEU A 23 1.22 -12.93 3.54
C LEU A 23 1.80 -11.97 4.58
N ARG A 24 3.12 -11.77 4.55
CA ARG A 24 3.85 -10.79 5.35
C ARG A 24 4.66 -9.91 4.40
N PRO A 25 4.00 -8.99 3.69
CA PRO A 25 4.70 -8.10 2.78
C PRO A 25 5.64 -7.20 3.59
N THR A 26 6.88 -7.07 3.14
CA THR A 26 7.89 -6.20 3.79
C THR A 26 8.03 -4.86 3.08
N LEU A 27 7.36 -4.72 1.92
CA LEU A 27 7.36 -3.55 1.06
C LEU A 27 5.93 -3.13 0.71
N VAL A 28 5.73 -1.84 0.44
CA VAL A 28 4.40 -1.31 0.06
C VAL A 28 3.91 -1.95 -1.25
N LEU A 29 4.75 -2.04 -2.27
CA LEU A 29 4.38 -2.68 -3.54
C LEU A 29 4.03 -4.16 -3.33
N GLN A 30 4.77 -4.87 -2.46
CA GLN A 30 4.46 -6.25 -2.12
C GLN A 30 3.09 -6.37 -1.44
N ALA A 31 2.77 -5.45 -0.53
CA ALA A 31 1.46 -5.42 0.13
C ALA A 31 0.32 -5.17 -0.86
N ILE A 32 0.54 -4.30 -1.85
CA ILE A 32 -0.41 -4.02 -2.94
C ILE A 32 -0.62 -5.25 -3.84
N LEU A 33 0.46 -5.94 -4.19
CA LEU A 33 0.39 -7.18 -4.97
C LEU A 33 -0.35 -8.28 -4.21
N SER A 34 -0.30 -8.25 -2.88
CA SER A 34 -0.95 -9.21 -1.99
C SER A 34 -2.40 -8.88 -1.65
N LEU A 35 -2.94 -7.76 -2.16
CA LEU A 35 -4.35 -7.41 -1.98
C LEU A 35 -5.26 -8.45 -2.64
N SER A 36 -6.30 -8.83 -1.92
CA SER A 36 -7.35 -9.70 -2.45
C SER A 36 -8.16 -9.00 -3.54
N GLU A 37 -8.75 -9.79 -4.44
CA GLU A 37 -9.66 -9.26 -5.47
C GLU A 37 -10.80 -8.44 -4.86
N ARG A 38 -11.37 -8.90 -3.74
CA ARG A 38 -12.41 -8.16 -3.01
C ARG A 38 -11.95 -6.78 -2.54
N GLN A 39 -10.73 -6.66 -2.03
CA GLN A 39 -10.18 -5.36 -1.63
C GLN A 39 -9.99 -4.47 -2.85
N ARG A 40 -9.46 -4.99 -3.97
CA ARG A 40 -9.32 -4.21 -5.21
C ARG A 40 -10.67 -3.74 -5.75
N ILE A 41 -11.69 -4.59 -5.71
CA ILE A 41 -13.05 -4.25 -6.13
C ILE A 41 -13.62 -3.10 -5.30
N GLN A 42 -13.31 -3.04 -4.01
CA GLN A 42 -13.75 -1.96 -3.13
C GLN A 42 -12.95 -0.68 -3.34
N LEU A 43 -11.61 -0.79 -3.47
CA LEU A 43 -10.71 0.35 -3.63
C LEU A 43 -10.90 1.09 -4.95
N ALA A 44 -11.10 0.36 -6.04
CA ALA A 44 -11.12 0.90 -7.40
C ALA A 44 -12.17 2.02 -7.60
N PRO A 45 -13.46 1.82 -7.29
CA PRO A 45 -14.44 2.89 -7.44
C PRO A 45 -14.35 3.94 -6.33
N ASP A 46 -14.03 3.54 -5.10
CA ASP A 46 -14.13 4.39 -3.91
C ASP A 46 -13.00 5.43 -3.84
N ILE A 47 -11.77 5.00 -4.15
CA ILE A 47 -10.58 5.87 -4.09
C ILE A 47 -10.17 6.37 -5.46
N PHE A 48 -10.24 5.50 -6.48
CA PHE A 48 -9.68 5.78 -7.81
C PHE A 48 -10.73 6.18 -8.85
N GLY A 49 -12.02 5.99 -8.55
CA GLY A 49 -13.10 6.25 -9.51
C GLY A 49 -13.03 5.40 -10.78
N VAL A 50 -12.35 4.26 -10.73
CA VAL A 50 -12.15 3.35 -11.89
C VAL A 50 -12.77 1.98 -11.63
N SER A 51 -12.97 1.22 -12.71
CA SER A 51 -13.34 -0.19 -12.62
C SER A 51 -12.21 -1.01 -11.98
N PRO A 52 -12.51 -2.09 -11.25
CA PRO A 52 -11.51 -2.97 -10.64
C PRO A 52 -10.49 -3.52 -11.63
N ASP A 53 -10.93 -3.82 -12.86
CA ASP A 53 -10.08 -4.31 -13.96
C ASP A 53 -9.06 -3.28 -14.47
N ARG A 54 -9.28 -1.99 -14.17
CA ARG A 54 -8.39 -0.89 -14.54
C ARG A 54 -7.48 -0.44 -13.40
N LEU A 55 -7.67 -1.00 -12.19
CA LEU A 55 -6.86 -0.66 -11.04
C LEU A 55 -5.52 -1.40 -11.10
N SER A 56 -4.44 -0.70 -11.43
CA SER A 56 -3.09 -1.24 -11.41
C SER A 56 -2.43 -1.09 -10.03
N ALA A 57 -1.42 -1.93 -9.74
CA ALA A 57 -0.64 -1.83 -8.52
C ALA A 57 0.09 -0.48 -8.42
N GLU A 58 0.58 0.04 -9.55
CA GLU A 58 1.24 1.34 -9.63
C GLU A 58 0.32 2.50 -9.25
N MET A 59 -0.96 2.46 -9.63
CA MET A 59 -1.93 3.48 -9.21
C MET A 59 -2.10 3.49 -7.68
N ILE A 60 -2.20 2.29 -7.07
CA ILE A 60 -2.33 2.17 -5.61
C ILE A 60 -1.05 2.67 -4.92
N LEU A 61 0.11 2.36 -5.49
CA LEU A 61 1.40 2.81 -4.97
C LEU A 61 1.53 4.34 -5.05
N ASP A 62 1.22 4.94 -6.20
CA ASP A 62 1.25 6.40 -6.40
C ASP A 62 0.33 7.09 -5.39
N ARG A 63 -0.86 6.53 -5.14
CA ARG A 63 -1.79 7.08 -4.14
C ARG A 63 -1.27 6.96 -2.71
N ALA A 64 -0.66 5.83 -2.33
CA ALA A 64 -0.01 5.69 -1.02
C ALA A 64 1.14 6.70 -0.86
N VAL A 65 1.93 6.89 -1.92
CA VAL A 65 3.01 7.89 -1.98
C VAL A 65 2.49 9.33 -2.00
N ALA A 66 1.30 9.59 -2.51
CA ALA A 66 0.67 10.90 -2.45
C ALA A 66 0.10 11.19 -1.05
N THR A 67 -0.49 10.17 -0.43
CA THR A 67 -1.09 10.27 0.92
C THR A 67 -0.02 10.44 1.99
N LYS A 68 1.16 9.82 1.82
CA LYS A 68 2.34 9.98 2.71
C LYS A 68 2.04 9.78 4.19
N THR A 69 1.03 8.99 4.52
CA THR A 69 0.53 8.86 5.88
C THR A 69 0.60 7.41 6.32
N CYS A 70 1.05 7.20 7.56
CA CYS A 70 0.88 5.93 8.26
C CYS A 70 0.23 6.12 9.64
N GLU A 71 -0.49 5.10 10.10
CA GLU A 71 -1.15 5.11 11.41
C GLU A 71 -0.15 4.91 12.55
N ASN A 72 0.87 4.09 12.32
CA ASN A 72 1.82 3.62 13.32
C ASN A 72 3.21 3.40 12.71
N LEU A 73 4.22 3.40 13.57
CA LEU A 73 5.62 3.11 13.21
C LEU A 73 6.06 1.70 13.65
N ASP A 74 5.27 1.04 14.50
CA ASP A 74 5.52 -0.33 14.94
C ASP A 74 5.10 -1.35 13.87
N SER A 75 5.85 -2.43 13.71
CA SER A 75 5.50 -3.51 12.78
C SER A 75 4.22 -4.25 13.24
N PRO A 76 3.22 -4.48 12.37
CA PRO A 76 3.15 -4.03 10.98
C PRO A 76 2.76 -2.55 10.86
N VAL A 77 3.52 -1.81 10.05
CA VAL A 77 3.24 -0.42 9.67
C VAL A 77 1.99 -0.39 8.81
N ARG A 78 1.02 0.46 9.17
CA ARG A 78 -0.22 0.64 8.43
C ARG A 78 -0.12 1.90 7.57
N VAL A 79 0.09 1.71 6.27
CA VAL A 79 0.22 2.78 5.28
C VAL A 79 -1.14 3.12 4.72
N TRP A 80 -1.51 4.40 4.72
CA TRP A 80 -2.82 4.86 4.27
C TRP A 80 -2.85 4.97 2.74
N ILE A 81 -3.93 4.48 2.14
CA ILE A 81 -4.23 4.67 0.71
C ILE A 81 -5.19 5.87 0.52
N ASP A 82 -6.05 6.15 1.49
CA ASP A 82 -6.92 7.31 1.49
C ASP A 82 -6.62 8.25 2.66
N GLU A 83 -6.99 9.52 2.51
CA GLU A 83 -6.74 10.57 3.50
C GLU A 83 -7.52 10.38 4.80
N ALA A 84 -8.56 9.55 4.80
CA ALA A 84 -9.35 9.25 5.99
C ALA A 84 -8.84 8.00 6.75
N GLY A 85 -7.90 7.25 6.17
CA GLY A 85 -7.31 6.05 6.76
C GLY A 85 -8.24 4.84 6.81
N PHE A 86 -9.32 4.81 6.01
CA PHE A 86 -10.23 3.67 5.98
C PHE A 86 -9.60 2.45 5.28
N ASN A 87 -8.72 2.70 4.31
CA ASN A 87 -8.01 1.71 3.55
C ASN A 87 -6.52 1.83 3.83
N THR A 88 -5.98 0.78 4.45
CA THR A 88 -4.57 0.72 4.83
C THR A 88 -3.90 -0.54 4.32
N LEU A 89 -2.66 -0.40 3.87
CA LEU A 89 -1.74 -1.49 3.56
C LEU A 89 -0.96 -1.86 4.83
N PHE A 90 -0.78 -3.15 5.07
CA PHE A 90 0.04 -3.63 6.17
C PHE A 90 1.42 -3.97 5.62
N VAL A 91 2.47 -3.42 6.22
CA VAL A 91 3.87 -3.69 5.85
C VAL A 91 4.63 -4.13 7.10
N HIS A 92 5.24 -5.29 7.03
CA HIS A 92 5.99 -5.91 8.13
C HIS A 92 7.47 -5.54 8.07
N ASP A 93 8.13 -5.62 9.22
CA ASP A 93 9.59 -5.52 9.31
C ASP A 93 10.28 -6.68 8.57
N ARG A 94 11.46 -6.40 7.99
CA ARG A 94 12.34 -7.43 7.43
C ARG A 94 13.10 -8.05 8.61
N GLU A 95 12.66 -9.22 9.08
CA GLU A 95 13.38 -10.00 10.11
C GLU A 95 14.84 -10.27 9.75
#